data_AF-A0A1E3XFI3-F1
#
_entry.id   AF-A0A1E3XFI3-F1
#
_cell.length_a   1.000
_cell.length_b   1.000
_cell.length_c   1.000
_cell.angle_alpha   90.00
_cell.angle_beta   90.00
_cell.angle_gamma   90.00
#
_symmetry.space_group_name_H-M   'P 1'
#
loop_
_entity.id
_entity.type
_entity.pdbx_description
1 polymer ?
#
loop_
_entity_poly.entity_id
_entity_poly.type
_entity_poly.pdbx_seq_one_letter_code
_entity_poly.pdbx_strand_id
1 'polypeptide(L)'
;MANLQIKGIDNKFYSQIRELAASENRSISQQILYLIKEYLTKQKSIRKAKTPAQVLLELSGSWIDSKDPEEIVKDIKKGRANSKKLSKGF
;
A
#
# COMPACT_ATOMS: atom_id res chain seq x y z
N MET A 1 -12.34 16.84 28.59
CA MET A 1 -12.78 16.48 27.23
C MET A 1 -12.53 17.67 26.32
N ALA A 2 -11.79 17.49 25.22
CA ALA A 2 -11.61 18.55 24.24
C ALA A 2 -12.80 18.54 23.28
N ASN A 3 -13.46 19.69 23.12
CA ASN A 3 -14.51 19.86 22.13
C ASN A 3 -13.90 20.48 20.87
N LEU A 4 -14.12 19.83 19.72
CA LEU A 4 -13.71 20.35 18.42
C LEU A 4 -14.92 20.98 17.73
N GLN A 5 -14.87 22.29 17.49
CA GLN A 5 -15.85 22.98 16.66
C GLN A 5 -15.25 23.22 15.27
N ILE A 6 -15.90 22.72 14.23
CA ILE A 6 -15.51 22.96 12.85
C ILE A 6 -16.43 24.05 12.29
N LYS A 7 -15.83 25.16 11.84
CA LYS A 7 -16.55 26.32 11.26
C LYS A 7 -16.37 26.34 9.74
N GLY A 8 -17.34 26.91 9.03
CA GLY A 8 -17.27 27.09 7.58
C GLY A 8 -17.50 25.80 6.76
N ILE A 9 -18.19 24.81 7.34
CA ILE A 9 -18.63 23.64 6.58
C ILE A 9 -19.74 24.06 5.61
N ASP A 10 -19.56 23.77 4.34
CA ASP A 10 -20.61 23.90 3.34
C ASP A 10 -21.75 22.89 3.60
N ASN A 11 -22.98 23.30 3.34
CA ASN A 11 -24.16 22.48 3.57
C ASN A 11 -24.15 21.17 2.76
N LYS A 12 -23.60 21.18 1.53
CA LYS A 12 -23.49 19.95 0.74
C LYS A 12 -22.51 18.98 1.37
N PHE A 13 -21.37 19.49 1.83
CA PHE A 13 -20.36 18.67 2.50
C PHE A 13 -20.87 18.07 3.81
N TYR A 14 -21.62 18.86 4.61
CA TYR A 14 -22.27 18.34 5.81
C TYR A 14 -23.24 17.19 5.50
N SER A 15 -24.07 17.35 4.47
CA SER A 15 -25.01 16.31 4.04
C SER A 15 -24.29 15.04 3.58
N GLN A 16 -23.20 15.15 2.83
CA GLN A 16 -22.38 13.99 2.43
C GLN A 16 -21.82 13.24 3.63
N ILE A 17 -21.32 13.96 4.66
CA ILE A 17 -20.84 13.32 5.89
C ILE A 17 -21.99 12.62 6.61
N ARG A 18 -23.19 13.22 6.63
CA ARG A 18 -24.36 12.64 7.27
C ARG A 18 -24.82 11.35 6.58
N GLU A 19 -24.84 11.34 5.25
CA GLU A 19 -25.16 10.14 4.46
C GLU A 19 -24.14 9.03 4.72
N LEU A 20 -22.84 9.37 4.71
CA LEU A 20 -21.77 8.42 5.00
C LEU A 20 -21.84 7.89 6.45
N ALA A 21 -22.18 8.75 7.41
CA ALA A 21 -22.37 8.33 8.80
C ALA A 21 -23.56 7.37 8.93
N ALA A 22 -24.65 7.62 8.21
CA ALA A 22 -25.81 6.75 8.18
C ALA A 22 -25.49 5.38 7.56
N SER A 23 -24.77 5.34 6.43
CA SER A 23 -24.37 4.07 5.79
C SER A 23 -23.45 3.23 6.67
N GLU A 24 -22.61 3.88 7.48
CA GLU A 24 -21.68 3.24 8.42
C GLU A 24 -22.30 2.95 9.80
N ASN A 25 -23.59 3.26 10.01
CA ASN A 25 -24.28 3.15 11.30
C ASN A 25 -23.55 3.87 12.46
N ARG A 26 -23.02 5.07 12.19
CA ARG A 26 -22.30 5.91 13.16
C ARG A 26 -22.97 7.26 13.33
N SER A 27 -22.76 7.90 14.48
CA SER A 27 -23.10 9.32 14.62
C SER A 27 -22.14 10.18 13.79
N ILE A 28 -22.58 11.38 13.39
CA ILE A 28 -21.76 12.33 12.62
C ILE A 28 -20.45 12.64 13.34
N SER A 29 -20.50 12.89 14.65
CA SER A 29 -19.30 13.18 15.46
C SER A 29 -18.31 12.01 15.47
N GLN A 30 -18.81 10.77 15.58
CA GLN A 30 -17.97 9.58 15.50
C GLN A 30 -17.39 9.39 14.10
N GLN A 31 -18.17 9.66 13.05
CA GLN A 31 -17.70 9.54 11.67
C GLN A 31 -16.59 10.55 11.37
N ILE A 32 -16.72 11.81 11.82
CA ILE A 32 -15.65 12.80 11.69
C ILE A 32 -14.38 12.36 12.42
N LEU A 33 -14.53 11.86 13.65
CA LEU A 33 -13.38 11.38 14.42
C LEU A 33 -12.70 10.19 13.76
N TYR A 34 -13.50 9.26 13.20
CA TYR A 34 -13.01 8.13 12.42
C TYR A 34 -12.22 8.59 11.20
N LEU A 35 -12.77 9.48 10.38
CA LEU A 35 -12.13 10.01 9.17
C LEU A 35 -10.80 10.71 9.50
N ILE A 36 -10.75 11.52 10.55
CA ILE A 36 -9.51 12.18 10.99
C ILE A 36 -8.47 11.15 11.45
N LYS A 37 -8.88 10.15 12.25
CA LYS A 37 -7.97 9.10 12.72
C LYS A 37 -7.44 8.26 11.56
N GLU A 38 -8.30 7.93 10.61
CA GLU A 38 -7.94 7.18 9.41
C GLU A 38 -6.95 7.98 8.56
N TYR A 39 -7.23 9.27 8.32
CA TYR A 39 -6.33 10.16 7.58
C TYR A 39 -4.95 10.25 8.24
N LEU A 40 -4.88 10.45 9.56
CA LEU A 40 -3.61 10.53 10.28
C LEU A 40 -2.84 9.21 10.24
N THR A 41 -3.54 8.08 10.34
CA THR A 41 -2.93 6.74 10.24
C THR A 41 -2.39 6.50 8.83
N LYS A 42 -3.20 6.79 7.81
CA LYS A 42 -2.81 6.68 6.40
C LYS A 42 -1.63 7.58 6.09
N GLN A 43 -1.64 8.85 6.53
CA GLN A 43 -0.54 9.78 6.29
C GLN A 43 0.77 9.31 6.95
N LYS A 44 0.71 8.73 8.15
CA LYS A 44 1.89 8.09 8.77
C LYS A 44 2.39 6.90 7.95
N SER A 45 1.49 6.07 7.40
CA SER A 45 1.87 4.95 6.55
C SER A 45 2.46 5.40 5.21
N ILE A 46 1.87 6.42 4.57
CA ILE A 46 2.28 6.96 3.28
C ILE A 46 3.64 7.67 3.40
N ARG A 47 3.88 8.40 4.50
CA ARG A 47 5.19 9.02 4.77
C ARG A 47 6.28 8.00 5.10
N LYS A 48 5.92 6.82 5.62
CA LYS A 48 6.85 5.72 5.90
C LYS A 48 7.05 4.79 4.71
N ALA A 49 6.06 4.67 3.84
CA ALA A 49 6.14 3.90 2.62
C ALA A 49 7.09 4.63 1.66
N LYS A 50 8.03 3.87 1.09
CA LYS A 50 8.87 4.38 0.02
C LYS A 50 7.95 4.80 -1.13
N THR A 51 8.18 5.98 -1.69
CA THR A 51 7.43 6.40 -2.86
C THR A 51 7.71 5.44 -4.02
N PRO A 52 6.81 5.28 -5.00
CA PRO A 52 7.08 4.47 -6.18
C PRO A 52 8.41 4.84 -6.86
N ALA A 53 8.75 6.13 -6.92
CA ALA A 53 10.03 6.61 -7.44
C ALA A 53 11.23 6.12 -6.59
N GLN A 54 11.14 6.16 -5.26
CA GLN A 54 12.20 5.64 -4.38
C GLN A 54 12.39 4.14 -4.55
N VAL A 55 11.31 3.36 -4.70
CA VAL A 55 11.41 1.92 -4.96
C VAL A 55 12.09 1.66 -6.31
N LEU A 56 11.74 2.41 -7.36
CA LEU A 56 12.37 2.27 -8.67
C LEU A 56 13.86 2.63 -8.65
N LEU A 57 14.24 3.67 -7.90
CA LEU A 57 15.64 4.05 -7.72
C LEU A 57 16.43 2.99 -6.95
N GLU A 58 15.85 2.37 -5.91
CA GLU A 58 16.50 1.28 -5.19
C GLU A 58 16.65 0.01 -6.03
N LEU A 59 15.70 -0.26 -6.94
CA LEU A 59 15.82 -1.34 -7.91
C LEU A 59 16.83 -1.01 -9.02
N SER A 60 17.11 0.28 -9.28
CA SER A 60 18.13 0.67 -10.25
C SER A 60 19.51 0.35 -9.67
N GLY A 61 20.07 -0.77 -10.09
CA GLY A 61 21.36 -1.28 -9.61
C GLY A 61 21.28 -2.63 -8.89
N SER A 62 20.10 -3.12 -8.51
CA SER A 62 19.96 -4.46 -7.92
C SER A 62 20.26 -5.59 -8.91
N TRP A 63 20.33 -5.27 -10.21
CA TRP A 63 20.66 -6.17 -11.31
C TRP A 63 22.16 -6.21 -11.60
N ILE A 64 22.96 -5.38 -10.92
CA ILE A 64 24.42 -5.38 -11.04
C ILE A 64 24.92 -6.53 -10.17
N ASP A 65 25.26 -7.63 -10.81
CA ASP A 65 25.90 -8.77 -10.17
C ASP A 65 27.41 -8.63 -10.28
N SER A 66 28.13 -8.93 -9.19
CA SER A 66 29.59 -8.98 -9.19
C SER A 66 30.13 -10.28 -9.80
N LYS A 67 29.26 -11.28 -9.98
CA LYS A 67 29.60 -12.55 -10.64
C LYS A 67 29.80 -12.35 -12.12
N ASP A 68 30.75 -13.10 -12.66
CA ASP A 68 30.95 -13.18 -14.09
C ASP A 68 29.74 -13.84 -14.79
N PRO A 69 29.36 -13.42 -16.00
CA PRO A 69 28.27 -14.04 -16.76
C PRO A 69 28.33 -15.58 -16.84
N GLU A 70 29.53 -16.17 -16.93
CA GLU A 70 29.67 -17.63 -16.98
C GLU A 70 29.27 -18.31 -15.66
N GLU A 71 29.56 -17.68 -14.52
CA GLU A 71 29.17 -18.18 -13.20
C GLU A 71 27.65 -18.10 -13.01
N ILE A 72 27.02 -17.01 -13.47
CA ILE A 72 25.56 -16.85 -13.43
C ILE A 72 24.89 -17.95 -14.27
N VAL A 73 25.39 -18.21 -15.48
CA VAL A 73 24.87 -19.29 -16.35
C VAL A 73 25.02 -20.65 -15.68
N LYS A 74 26.15 -20.91 -15.01
CA LYS A 74 26.41 -22.17 -14.31
C LYS A 74 25.48 -22.35 -13.11
N ASP A 75 25.27 -21.32 -12.29
CA ASP A 75 24.36 -21.35 -11.16
C ASP A 75 22.91 -21.59 -11.60
N ILE A 76 22.46 -20.90 -12.66
CA ILE A 76 21.12 -21.12 -13.24
C ILE A 76 20.97 -22.56 -13.72
N LYS A 77 21.97 -23.11 -14.44
CA LYS A 77 21.95 -24.51 -14.91
C LYS A 77 21.92 -25.50 -13.75
N LYS A 78 22.66 -25.24 -12.67
CA LYS A 78 22.71 -26.08 -11.47
C LYS A 78 21.39 -26.06 -10.69
N GLY A 79 20.71 -24.92 -10.63
CA GLY A 79 19.42 -24.76 -9.95
C GLY A 79 18.22 -25.35 -10.69
N ARG A 80 18.39 -25.81 -11.94
CA ARG A 80 17.32 -26.46 -12.69
C ARG A 80 16.96 -27.80 -12.05
N ALA A 81 15.78 -27.87 -11.43
CA ALA A 81 15.19 -29.14 -11.05
C ALA A 81 14.67 -29.85 -12.30
N ASN A 82 15.23 -31.04 -12.60
CA ASN A 82 14.69 -31.93 -13.64
C ASN A 82 13.37 -32.56 -13.15
N SER A 83 12.31 -31.75 -13.16
CA SER A 83 10.97 -32.20 -12.81
C SER A 83 10.40 -33.06 -13.93
N LYS A 84 10.29 -34.37 -13.69
CA LYS A 84 9.52 -35.29 -14.55
C LYS A 84 8.00 -35.18 -14.33
N LYS A 85 7.54 -34.23 -13.52
CA LYS A 85 6.13 -34.12 -13.14
C LYS A 85 5.20 -33.83 -14.33
N LEU A 86 5.73 -33.25 -15.40
CA LEU A 86 5.02 -32.99 -16.67
C LEU A 86 5.34 -34.03 -17.76
N SER A 87 6.17 -35.05 -17.48
CA SER A 87 6.59 -36.01 -18.52
C SER A 87 5.50 -37.00 -18.92
N LYS A 88 4.37 -37.04 -18.22
CA LYS A 88 3.22 -37.89 -18.54
C LYS A 88 2.04 -37.14 -19.19
N GLY A 89 2.18 -35.84 -19.47
CA GLY A 89 1.06 -35.01 -19.93
C GLY A 89 0.04 -34.76 -18.82
N PHE A 90 -0.94 -33.88 -19.10
CA PHE A 90 -2.09 -33.62 -18.23
C PHE A 90 -3.08 -34.78 -18.26
#